data_AF-A0A158JPC1-F1
#
_entry.id   AF-A0A158JPC1-F1
#
_cell.length_a   1.000
_cell.length_b   1.000
_cell.length_c   1.000
_cell.angle_alpha   90.00
_cell.angle_beta   90.00
_cell.angle_gamma   90.00
#
_symmetry.space_group_name_H-M   'P 1'
#
loop_
_entity.id
_entity.type
_entity.pdbx_description
1 polymer ?
#
loop_
_entity_poly.entity_id
_entity_poly.type
_entity_poly.pdbx_seq_one_letter_code
_entity_poly.pdbx_strand_id
1 'polypeptide(L)' 'MRTVKLEHNDDTVLDPTDPQLVKRGSLLLDGHECGEWEQRRDGTWIARLSVSGETIIAASRDDLIERLAFASP' A
#
# COMPACT_ATOMS: atom_id res chain seq x y z
N MET A 1 17.43 -0.78 -5.65
CA MET A 1 16.01 -0.42 -5.88
C MET A 1 15.23 -1.71 -5.84
N ARG A 2 14.30 -1.83 -4.90
CA ARG A 2 13.55 -3.07 -4.69
C ARG A 2 12.41 -3.17 -5.69
N THR A 3 12.01 -4.38 -6.02
CA THR A 3 10.81 -4.59 -6.84
C THR A 3 9.58 -4.40 -5.97
N VAL A 4 8.74 -3.41 -6.26
CA VAL A 4 7.51 -3.14 -5.50
C VAL A 4 6.30 -3.58 -6.31
N LYS A 5 5.42 -4.37 -5.71
CA LYS A 5 4.13 -4.76 -6.30
C LYS A 5 3.00 -4.47 -5.32
N LEU A 6 1.99 -3.75 -5.80
CA LEU A 6 0.75 -3.48 -5.08
C LEU A 6 -0.33 -4.37 -5.70
N GLU A 7 -0.64 -5.49 -5.04
CA GLU A 7 -1.67 -6.44 -5.50
C GLU A 7 -3.02 -6.02 -4.94
N HIS A 8 -4.03 -5.92 -5.81
CA HIS A 8 -5.40 -5.66 -5.36
C HIS A 8 -6.02 -6.98 -4.91
N ASN A 9 -6.64 -6.97 -3.73
CA ASN A 9 -7.36 -8.12 -3.21
C ASN A 9 -8.85 -7.95 -3.54
N ASP A 10 -9.29 -8.51 -4.67
CA ASP A 10 -10.68 -8.43 -5.16
C ASP A 10 -11.70 -9.04 -4.17
N ASP A 11 -11.29 -10.01 -3.35
CA ASP A 11 -12.17 -10.67 -2.37
C ASP A 11 -12.46 -9.82 -1.11
N THR A 12 -11.75 -8.70 -0.91
CA THR A 12 -11.95 -7.87 0.28
C THR A 12 -13.06 -6.85 0.07
N VAL A 13 -14.23 -7.11 0.66
CA VAL A 13 -15.27 -6.10 0.83
C VAL A 13 -14.68 -4.91 1.60
N LEU A 14 -14.80 -3.70 1.04
CA LEU A 14 -14.39 -2.47 1.71
C LEU A 14 -15.36 -2.17 2.85
N ASP A 15 -14.83 -1.66 3.96
CA ASP A 15 -15.66 -1.28 5.09
C ASP A 15 -16.57 -0.10 4.70
N PRO A 16 -17.90 -0.24 4.70
CA PRO A 16 -18.81 0.84 4.34
C PRO A 16 -18.77 2.03 5.32
N THR A 17 -18.21 1.84 6.52
CA THR A 17 -18.02 2.89 7.53
C THR A 17 -16.76 3.71 7.29
N ASP A 18 -15.86 3.28 6.39
CA ASP A 18 -14.73 4.06 5.90
C ASP A 18 -14.95 4.48 4.43
N PRO A 19 -15.71 5.57 4.19
CA PRO A 19 -16.04 6.02 2.84
C PRO A 19 -14.82 6.57 2.07
N GLN A 20 -13.68 6.76 2.75
CA GLN A 20 -12.46 7.23 2.12
C GLN A 20 -11.68 6.07 1.49
N LEU A 21 -11.86 4.83 1.94
CA LEU A 21 -11.17 3.68 1.35
C LEU A 21 -11.78 3.33 -0.02
N VAL A 22 -10.97 3.33 -1.07
CA VAL A 22 -11.39 3.03 -2.45
C VAL A 22 -10.86 1.69 -2.92
N LYS A 23 -9.61 1.36 -2.59
CA LYS A 23 -9.00 0.06 -2.87
C LYS A 23 -8.02 -0.28 -1.77
N ARG A 24 -7.74 -1.56 -1.62
CA ARG A 24 -6.65 -2.07 -0.81
C ARG A 24 -6.11 -3.38 -1.37
N GLY A 25 -5.01 -3.84 -0.81
CA GLY A 25 -4.56 -5.21 -0.95
C GLY A 25 -3.14 -5.41 -0.43
N SER A 26 -2.50 -6.50 -0.85
CA SER A 26 -1.18 -6.88 -0.37
C SER A 26 -0.06 -6.06 -1.02
N LEU A 27 0.91 -5.66 -0.20
CA LEU A 27 2.16 -5.05 -0.62
C LEU A 27 3.26 -6.11 -0.65
N LEU A 28 3.86 -6.30 -1.82
CA LEU A 28 4.99 -7.20 -2.00
C LEU A 28 6.26 -6.40 -2.30
N LEU A 29 7.32 -6.69 -1.55
CA LEU A 29 8.68 -6.19 -1.80
C LEU A 29 9.56 -7.37 -2.19
N ASP A 30 10.21 -7.26 -3.35
CA ASP A 30 11.04 -8.32 -3.92
C ASP A 30 10.33 -9.68 -3.97
N GLY A 31 9.03 -9.67 -4.27
CA GLY A 31 8.18 -10.87 -4.35
C GLY A 31 7.69 -11.43 -3.02
N HIS A 32 8.05 -10.81 -1.89
CA HIS A 32 7.62 -11.24 -0.56
C HIS A 32 6.54 -10.30 -0.03
N GLU A 33 5.44 -10.85 0.48
CA GLU A 33 4.43 -10.05 1.16
C GLU A 33 5.04 -9.38 2.39
N CYS A 34 4.98 -8.05 2.42
CA CYS A 34 5.63 -7.20 3.43
C CYS A 34 4.64 -6.25 4.11
N GLY A 35 3.36 -6.30 3.76
CA GLY A 35 2.38 -5.38 4.29
C GLY A 35 1.12 -5.24 3.47
N GLU A 36 0.44 -4.13 3.70
CA GLU A 36 -0.81 -3.75 3.06
C GLU A 36 -0.66 -2.40 2.38
N TRP A 37 -1.47 -2.14 1.36
CA TRP A 37 -1.65 -0.81 0.81
C TRP A 37 -3.12 -0.42 0.72
N GLU A 38 -3.39 0.88 0.75
CA GLU A 38 -4.71 1.49 0.62
C GLU A 38 -4.65 2.64 -0.38
N GLN A 39 -5.66 2.73 -1.24
CA GLN A 39 -5.97 3.93 -2.02
C GLN A 39 -7.15 4.65 -1.38
N ARG A 40 -6.99 5.95 -1.16
CA ARG A 40 -8.00 6.83 -0.62
C ARG A 40 -8.72 7.62 -1.71
N ARG A 41 -9.94 8.08 -1.40
CA ARG A 41 -10.81 8.82 -2.33
C ARG A 41 -10.27 10.19 -2.69
N ASP A 42 -9.52 10.81 -1.79
CA ASP A 42 -8.80 12.07 -2.01
C ASP A 42 -7.58 11.92 -2.92
N GLY A 43 -7.25 10.69 -3.36
CA GLY A 43 -6.09 10.38 -4.18
C GLY A 43 -4.87 9.94 -3.38
N THR A 44 -4.92 9.97 -2.05
CA THR A 44 -3.83 9.54 -1.17
C THR A 44 -3.60 8.03 -1.26
N TRP A 45 -2.34 7.61 -1.25
CA TRP A 45 -1.91 6.22 -1.18
C TRP A 45 -1.18 5.97 0.12
N ILE A 46 -1.50 4.86 0.79
CA ILE A 46 -0.91 4.50 2.08
C ILE A 46 -0.35 3.08 1.98
N ALA A 47 0.85 2.85 2.49
CA ALA A 47 1.40 1.52 2.74
C ALA A 47 1.65 1.35 4.23
N ARG A 48 1.32 0.16 4.76
CA ARG A 48 1.66 -0.25 6.13
C ARG A 48 2.56 -1.47 6.05
N LEU A 49 3.80 -1.34 6.52
CA LEU A 49 4.78 -2.43 6.53
C LEU A 49 4.55 -3.31 7.77
N SER A 50 4.34 -4.61 7.57
CA SER A 50 4.07 -5.56 8.67
C SER A 50 5.28 -5.78 9.58
N VAL A 51 6.49 -5.70 9.03
CA VAL A 51 7.73 -6.01 9.77
C VAL A 51 8.12 -4.89 10.73
N SER A 52 8.10 -3.64 10.25
CA SER A 52 8.50 -2.47 11.03
C SER A 52 7.33 -1.74 11.69
N GLY A 53 6.09 -2.00 11.24
CA GLY A 53 4.92 -1.19 11.60
C GLY A 53 4.93 0.21 10.96
N GLU A 54 5.90 0.51 10.09
CA GLU A 54 6.02 1.81 9.44
C GLU A 54 4.83 2.06 8.50
N THR A 55 4.34 3.30 8.50
CA THR A 55 3.31 3.77 7.58
C THR A 55 3.90 4.82 6.65
N ILE A 56 3.82 4.55 5.34
CA ILE A 56 4.26 5.46 4.29
C ILE A 56 3.02 6.03 3.60
N ILE A 57 2.93 7.36 3.52
CA ILE A 57 1.80 8.07 2.90
C ILE A 57 2.32 8.87 1.71
N ALA A 58 1.67 8.73 0.57
CA ALA A 58 2.06 9.30 -0.71
C ALA A 58 0.88 9.96 -1.43
N ALA A 59 1.16 10.96 -2.27
CA ALA A 59 0.11 11.66 -3.02
C ALA A 59 -0.34 10.90 -4.29
N SER A 60 0.39 9.85 -4.68
CA SER A 60 0.09 9.04 -5.85
C SER A 60 0.64 7.63 -5.70
N ARG A 61 0.20 6.71 -6.57
CA ARG A 61 0.70 5.34 -6.62
C ARG A 61 2.20 5.29 -6.92
N ASP A 62 2.65 6.10 -7.87
CA ASP A 62 4.05 6.10 -8.31
C ASP A 62 4.98 6.67 -7.23
N ASP A 63 4.54 7.73 -6.52
CA ASP A 63 5.27 8.26 -5.35
C ASP A 63 5.37 7.21 -4.23
N LEU A 64 4.29 6.47 -3.97
CA LEU A 64 4.32 5.38 -2.99
C LEU A 64 5.34 4.30 -3.38
N ILE A 65 5.32 3.88 -4.65
CA ILE A 65 6.22 2.86 -5.18
C ILE A 65 7.68 3.33 -5.11
N GLU A 66 7.96 4.57 -5.49
CA GLU A 66 9.31 5.13 -5.41
C GLU A 66 9.82 5.10 -3.98
N ARG A 67 9.03 5.59 -3.01
CA ARG A 67 9.42 5.60 -1.59
C ARG A 67 9.64 4.21 -1.04
N LEU A 68 8.77 3.25 -1.38
CA LEU A 68 8.91 1.85 -0.99
C LEU A 68 10.14 1.17 -1.61
N ALA A 69 10.52 1.56 -2.82
CA ALA A 69 11.69 1.00 -3.49
C ALA A 69 13.03 1.38 -2.81
N PHE A 70 13.00 2.42 -1.95
CA PHE A 70 14.11 2.88 -1.12
C PHE A 70 13.92 2.64 0.38
N ALA A 71 12.74 2.16 0.82
CA ALA A 71 12.49 1.82 2.21
C ALA A 71 13.26 0.55 2.61
N SER A 72 14.00 0.63 3.71
CA SER A 72 14.56 -0.55 4.39
C SER A 72 13.46 -1.21 5.22
N PRO A 73 13.35 -2.56 5.20
CA PRO A 73 12.39 -3.28 6.01
C PRO A 73 12.79 -3.30 7.50
#